data_AF-A0A0G0MJU4-F1
#
_entry.id   AF-A0A0G0MJU4-F1
#
_cell.length_a   1.000
_cell.length_b   1.000
_cell.length_c   1.000
_cell.angle_alpha   90.00
_cell.angle_beta   90.00
_cell.angle_gamma   90.00
#
_symmetry.space_group_name_H-M   'P 1'
#
loop_
_entity.id
_entity.type
_entity.pdbx_description
1 polymer ?
#
loop_
_entity_poly.entity_id
_entity_poly.type
_entity_poly.pdbx_seq_one_letter_code
_entity_poly.pdbx_strand_id
1 'polypeptide(L)'
;MFNNQADWESLSADEASAKFEEYAGSVGLSANEFSDCLSSGKFADAVNEDLNDGTAAGVDGTPGTFINGYLTVGAVPYEQFKAEIEARLEE
;
A
#
# COMPACT_ATOMS: atom_id res chain seq x y z
N MET A 1 8.22 -1.93 6.92
CA MET A 1 6.93 -1.20 6.90
C MET A 1 5.77 -2.12 7.27
N PHE A 2 5.28 -3.02 6.39
CA PHE A 2 4.14 -3.90 6.74
C PHE A 2 4.41 -4.90 7.88
N ASN A 3 5.60 -5.52 7.93
CA ASN A 3 5.97 -6.43 9.03
C ASN A 3 5.96 -5.77 10.42
N ASN A 4 6.02 -4.44 10.45
CA ASN A 4 6.10 -3.63 11.67
C ASN A 4 4.94 -2.63 11.73
N GLN A 5 3.75 -3.02 11.24
CA GLN A 5 2.59 -2.11 11.15
C GLN A 5 2.22 -1.45 12.48
N ALA A 6 2.30 -2.21 13.57
CA ALA A 6 2.01 -1.74 14.93
C ALA A 6 2.91 -0.58 15.38
N ASP A 7 4.09 -0.40 14.75
CA ASP A 7 5.00 0.69 15.08
C ASP A 7 4.48 2.06 14.60
N TRP A 8 3.60 2.10 13.59
CA TRP A 8 3.23 3.35 12.90
C TRP A 8 1.74 3.56 12.68
N GLU A 9 0.90 2.53 12.74
CA GLU A 9 -0.53 2.62 12.40
C GLU A 9 -1.35 3.58 13.28
N SER A 10 -0.88 3.86 14.50
CA SER A 10 -1.55 4.70 15.48
C SER A 10 -0.84 6.05 15.72
N LEU A 11 0.24 6.30 14.99
CA LEU A 11 1.03 7.53 15.10
C LEU A 11 0.33 8.70 14.41
N SER A 12 0.63 9.92 14.87
CA SER A 12 0.35 11.12 14.08
C SER A 12 1.16 11.15 12.78
N ALA A 13 0.79 12.00 11.83
CA ALA A 13 1.50 12.11 10.55
C ALA A 13 3.00 12.47 10.72
N ASP A 14 3.33 13.34 11.67
CA ASP A 14 4.70 13.76 11.92
C ASP A 14 5.52 12.61 12.54
N GLU A 15 4.95 11.90 13.52
CA GLU A 15 5.57 10.73 14.14
C GLU A 15 5.75 9.58 13.13
N ALA A 16 4.76 9.34 12.27
CA ALA A 16 4.85 8.35 11.20
C ALA A 16 5.93 8.72 10.17
N SER A 17 6.06 10.01 9.82
CA SER A 17 7.10 10.49 8.91
C SER A 17 8.51 10.21 9.45
N ALA A 18 8.75 10.52 10.73
CA ALA A 18 10.00 10.17 11.40
C ALA A 18 10.24 8.65 11.41
N LYS A 19 9.19 7.86 11.62
CA LYS A 19 9.30 6.39 11.58
C LYS A 19 9.66 5.86 10.19
N PHE A 20 9.14 6.48 9.13
CA PHE A 20 9.46 6.11 7.75
C PHE A 20 10.87 6.53 7.33
N GLU A 21 11.40 7.64 7.86
CA GLU A 21 12.82 8.01 7.70
C GLU A 21 13.76 6.94 8.31
N GLU A 22 13.44 6.41 9.50
CA GLU A 22 14.18 5.29 10.11
C GLU A 22 14.16 4.05 9.20
N TYR A 23 12.98 3.70 8.67
CA TYR A 23 12.84 2.57 7.76
C TYR A 23 13.60 2.78 6.46
N ALA A 24 13.59 3.98 5.89
CA ALA A 24 14.37 4.32 4.71
C ALA A 24 15.88 4.07 4.95
N GLY A 25 16.40 4.53 6.09
CA GLY A 25 17.79 4.25 6.50
C GLY A 25 18.08 2.76 6.64
N SER A 26 17.15 1.98 7.21
CA SER A 26 17.32 0.52 7.40
C SER A 26 17.44 -0.28 6.10
N VAL A 27 16.89 0.24 4.99
CA VAL A 27 16.99 -0.37 3.65
C VAL A 27 18.10 0.27 2.80
N GLY A 28 18.94 1.14 3.40
CA GLY A 28 20.10 1.74 2.74
C GLY A 28 19.81 3.01 1.94
N LEU A 29 18.63 3.63 2.11
CA LEU A 29 18.33 4.93 1.51
C LEU A 29 18.90 6.07 2.37
N SER A 30 19.16 7.21 1.74
CA SER A 30 19.55 8.44 2.44
C SER A 30 18.35 9.00 3.20
N ALA A 31 18.46 9.13 4.52
CA ALA A 31 17.41 9.72 5.36
C ALA A 31 17.13 11.18 4.95
N ASN A 32 18.16 11.95 4.60
CA ASN A 32 17.99 13.35 4.19
C ASN A 32 17.25 13.46 2.86
N GLU A 33 17.62 12.67 1.86
CA GLU A 33 16.95 12.70 0.56
C GLU A 33 15.50 12.21 0.67
N PHE A 34 15.25 11.23 1.55
CA PHE A 34 13.89 10.77 1.84
C PHE A 34 13.06 11.86 2.53
N SER A 35 13.61 12.51 3.56
CA SER A 35 12.93 13.59 4.29
C SER A 35 12.58 14.76 3.38
N ASP A 36 13.52 15.19 2.53
CA ASP A 36 13.28 16.23 1.51
C ASP A 36 12.19 15.81 0.51
N CYS A 37 12.22 14.55 0.08
CA CYS A 37 11.23 13.99 -0.83
C CYS A 37 9.82 13.95 -0.21
N LEU A 38 9.71 13.53 1.04
CA LEU A 38 8.44 13.42 1.75
C LEU A 38 7.87 14.81 2.05
N SER A 39 8.67 15.69 2.64
CA SER A 39 8.25 17.04 3.05
C SER A 39 7.90 17.96 1.89
N SER A 40 8.52 17.78 0.72
CA SER A 40 8.19 18.54 -0.48
C SER A 40 6.84 18.16 -1.11
N GLY A 41 6.23 17.05 -0.69
CA GLY A 41 4.99 16.55 -1.29
C GLY A 41 5.15 16.12 -2.75
N LYS A 42 6.39 15.80 -3.18
CA LYS A 42 6.75 15.53 -4.58
C LYS A 42 5.83 14.52 -5.29
N PHE A 43 5.28 13.55 -4.57
CA PHE A 43 4.43 12.49 -5.11
C PHE A 43 2.95 12.61 -4.71
N ALA A 44 2.52 13.76 -4.18
CA ALA A 44 1.12 13.95 -3.75
C ALA A 44 0.12 13.76 -4.91
N ASP A 45 0.45 14.25 -6.11
CA ASP A 45 -0.42 14.08 -7.30
C ASP A 45 -0.53 12.60 -7.71
N ALA A 46 0.58 11.85 -7.66
CA ALA A 46 0.57 10.42 -7.96
C ALA A 46 -0.26 9.63 -6.93
N VAL A 47 -0.16 9.96 -5.63
CA VAL A 47 -0.98 9.33 -4.57
C VAL A 47 -2.47 9.61 -4.80
N ASN A 48 -2.82 10.82 -5.23
CA ASN A 48 -4.21 11.17 -5.55
C ASN A 48 -4.70 10.46 -6.83
N GLU A 49 -3.84 10.28 -7.83
CA GLU A 49 -4.15 9.50 -9.03
C GLU A 49 -4.42 8.04 -8.67
N ASP A 50 -3.54 7.39 -7.89
CA ASP A 50 -3.73 6.01 -7.42
C ASP A 50 -5.03 5.82 -6.62
N LEU A 51 -5.38 6.80 -5.76
CA LEU A 51 -6.64 6.79 -5.01
C LEU A 51 -7.86 6.86 -5.94
N ASN A 52 -7.80 7.73 -6.95
CA ASN A 52 -8.87 7.89 -7.93
C ASN A 52 -9.02 6.64 -8.80
N ASP A 53 -7.90 6.04 -9.22
CA ASP A 53 -7.88 4.81 -10.02
C ASP A 53 -8.49 3.64 -9.24
N GLY A 54 -8.14 3.48 -7.97
CA GLY A 54 -8.76 2.46 -7.10
C GLY A 54 -10.27 2.66 -6.97
N THR A 55 -10.70 3.90 -6.75
CA THR A 55 -12.14 4.25 -6.66
C THR A 55 -12.87 3.97 -7.98
N ALA A 56 -12.27 4.36 -9.11
CA ALA A 56 -12.83 4.15 -10.45
C ALA A 56 -12.91 2.67 -10.84
N ALA A 57 -11.96 1.85 -10.35
CA ALA A 57 -11.95 0.41 -10.50
C ALA A 57 -12.96 -0.31 -9.57
N GLY A 58 -13.66 0.42 -8.69
CA GLY A 58 -14.69 -0.11 -7.80
C GLY A 58 -14.16 -0.62 -6.46
N VAL A 59 -12.94 -0.26 -6.06
CA VAL A 59 -12.40 -0.59 -4.73
C VAL A 59 -12.98 0.37 -3.69
N ASP A 60 -13.78 -0.17 -2.77
CA ASP A 60 -14.44 0.58 -1.68
C ASP A 60 -13.86 0.29 -0.29
N GLY A 61 -12.90 -0.63 -0.21
CA GLY A 61 -12.21 -1.01 1.02
C GLY A 61 -10.92 -1.79 0.75
N THR A 62 -10.01 -1.80 1.72
CA THR A 62 -8.69 -2.43 1.58
C THR A 62 -8.54 -3.68 2.47
N PRO A 63 -7.82 -4.71 2.00
CA PRO A 63 -7.25 -4.83 0.65
C PRO A 63 -8.31 -5.16 -0.41
N GLY A 64 -8.10 -4.68 -1.63
CA GLY A 64 -8.84 -5.12 -2.82
C GLY A 64 -7.84 -5.67 -3.83
N THR A 65 -8.02 -6.90 -4.30
CA THR A 65 -7.09 -7.58 -5.21
C THR A 65 -7.79 -7.97 -6.50
N PHE A 66 -7.23 -7.57 -7.64
CA PHE A 66 -7.72 -8.01 -8.95
C PHE A 66 -6.98 -9.27 -9.38
N ILE A 67 -7.72 -10.36 -9.59
CA ILE A 67 -7.21 -11.63 -10.15
C ILE A 67 -7.77 -11.75 -11.56
N ASN A 68 -6.92 -11.52 -12.58
CA ASN A 68 -7.32 -11.45 -13.99
C ASN A 68 -8.55 -10.55 -14.26
N GLY A 69 -8.62 -9.39 -13.59
CA GLY A 69 -9.71 -8.42 -13.76
C GLY A 69 -10.92 -8.64 -12.82
N TYR A 70 -10.94 -9.71 -12.04
CA TYR A 70 -11.98 -9.96 -11.04
C TYR A 70 -11.55 -9.45 -9.67
N LEU A 71 -12.39 -8.62 -9.05
CA LEU A 71 -12.11 -8.01 -7.76
C LEU A 71 -12.44 -8.96 -6.61
N THR A 72 -11.42 -9.36 -5.86
CA THR A 72 -11.51 -10.05 -4.57
C THR A 72 -11.36 -9.04 -3.44
N VAL A 73 -12.43 -8.83 -2.68
CA VAL A 73 -12.51 -7.83 -1.61
C VAL A 73 -12.09 -8.42 -0.27
N GLY A 74 -11.23 -7.70 0.45
CA GLY A 74 -10.78 -8.01 1.79
C GLY A 74 -9.58 -8.95 1.85
N ALA A 75 -9.00 -9.06 3.05
CA ALA A 75 -7.94 -10.02 3.34
C ALA A 75 -8.55 -11.41 3.47
N VAL A 76 -8.74 -12.09 2.34
CA VAL A 76 -9.30 -13.44 2.30
C VAL A 76 -8.26 -14.50 2.72
N PRO A 77 -8.69 -15.65 3.25
CA PRO A 77 -7.80 -16.78 3.51
C PRO A 77 -7.07 -17.24 2.24
N TYR A 78 -5.87 -17.78 2.40
CA TYR A 78 -5.05 -18.29 1.30
C TYR A 78 -5.81 -19.28 0.40
N GLU A 79 -6.59 -20.20 0.97
CA GLU A 79 -7.34 -21.19 0.20
C GLU A 79 -8.38 -20.54 -0.74
N GLN A 80 -9.04 -19.48 -0.28
CA GLN A 80 -9.98 -18.73 -1.13
C GLN A 80 -9.25 -18.00 -2.25
N PHE A 81 -8.11 -17.37 -1.92
CA PHE A 81 -7.29 -16.66 -2.90
C PHE A 81 -6.75 -17.61 -3.98
N LYS A 82 -6.29 -18.80 -3.56
CA LYS A 82 -5.81 -19.85 -4.44
C LYS A 82 -6.94 -20.37 -5.35
N ALA A 83 -8.11 -20.65 -4.80
CA ALA A 83 -9.26 -21.12 -5.58
C ALA A 83 -9.67 -20.10 -6.65
N GLU A 84 -9.63 -18.80 -6.34
CA GLU A 84 -9.91 -17.75 -7.32
C GLU A 84 -8.85 -17.72 -8.43
N ILE A 85 -7.56 -17.86 -8.10
CA ILE A 85 -6.50 -17.97 -9.13
C ILE A 85 -6.73 -19.18 -10.03
N GLU A 86 -6.99 -20.36 -9.45
CA GLU A 86 -7.20 -21.60 -10.22
C GLU A 86 -8.41 -21.44 -11.16
N ALA A 87 -9.50 -20.85 -10.69
CA ALA A 87 -10.67 -20.57 -11.52
C ALA A 87 -10.35 -19.65 -12.71
N ARG A 88 -9.47 -18.64 -12.54
CA ARG A 88 -9.09 -17.71 -13.61
C ARG A 88 -7.99 -18.22 -14.54
N LEU A 89 -7.35 -19.35 -14.23
CA LEU A 89 -6.39 -20.02 -15.14
C LEU A 89 -7.09 -20.97 -16.12
N GLU A 90 -8.30 -21.42 -15.79
CA GLU A 90 -9.09 -22.35 -16.60
C GLU A 90 -10.05 -21.65 -17.59
N GLU A 91 -10.15 -20.32 -17.53
CA GLU A 91 -10.88 -19.45 -18.47
C GLU A 91 -10.09 -19.19 -19.78
#